data_AF-Q01NU8-F1
#
_entry.id   AF-Q01NU8-F1
#
_cell.length_a   1.000
_cell.length_b   1.000
_cell.length_c   1.000
_cell.angle_alpha   90.00
_cell.angle_beta   90.00
_cell.angle_gamma   90.00
#
_symmetry.space_group_name_H-M   'P 1'
#
loop_
_entity.id
_entity.type
_entity.pdbx_description
1 polymer ?
#
loop_
_entity_poly.entity_id
_entity_poly.type
_entity_poly.pdbx_seq_one_letter_code
_entity_poly.pdbx_strand_id
1 'polypeptide(L)'
;MSGITIGAVIRAWLALATVLCAATARGAGPSYSAAGIVNASNDSGGPFAPGSAVTIFGTGLARDKHALVESDLVKCDASPGLCLPVEMNFVRVYVNGYPAPMLYVDPWQINFLIPSNLIPGPAVIQVLSGIYGPEVTVTLVDAAPALFPMAGGYAIATDASGKLLTADAPAHPGDTVVVYVTGLGYTSPNPGLGAIPNSAWPAVAAVKVALNGTALDPVRIKYAGVTPGSAGLYQVNLVLPDAGADPEIVVSAGSSAGQGGLKLAMR
;
A
#
# COMPACT_ATOMS: atom_id res chain seq x y z
N MET A 1 -78.61 -5.97 -56.16
CA MET A 1 -78.20 -5.00 -57.19
C MET A 1 -77.29 -3.99 -56.53
N SER A 2 -76.06 -3.88 -57.05
CA SER A 2 -75.12 -2.74 -57.02
C SER A 2 -74.79 -2.09 -55.65
N GLY A 3 -73.54 -1.90 -55.25
CA GLY A 3 -72.27 -2.01 -55.96
C GLY A 3 -71.12 -1.61 -55.02
N ILE A 4 -69.92 -2.00 -55.42
CA ILE A 4 -68.63 -1.74 -54.77
C ILE A 4 -68.18 -0.30 -55.05
N THR A 5 -67.57 0.37 -54.06
CA THR A 5 -66.45 1.29 -54.35
C THR A 5 -65.43 1.31 -53.21
N ILE A 6 -64.19 1.03 -53.57
CA ILE A 6 -62.95 1.13 -52.77
C ILE A 6 -62.46 2.59 -52.84
N GLY A 7 -62.01 3.14 -51.72
CA GLY A 7 -61.31 4.42 -51.66
C GLY A 7 -60.41 4.51 -50.42
N ALA A 8 -59.11 4.42 -50.62
CA ALA A 8 -58.08 4.55 -49.59
C ALA A 8 -57.82 6.02 -49.22
N VAL A 9 -57.64 6.34 -47.93
CA VAL A 9 -56.85 7.49 -47.48
C VAL A 9 -56.15 7.17 -46.15
N ILE A 10 -54.82 7.09 -46.20
CA ILE A 10 -53.88 7.10 -45.07
C ILE A 10 -53.73 8.54 -44.56
N ARG A 11 -53.86 8.79 -43.25
CA ARG A 11 -53.19 9.86 -42.44
C ARG A 11 -53.22 9.40 -40.95
N ALA A 12 -52.12 8.98 -40.32
CA ALA A 12 -51.20 9.75 -39.45
C ALA A 12 -51.94 10.77 -38.54
N TRP A 13 -51.80 10.82 -37.21
CA TRP A 13 -50.65 11.32 -36.41
C TRP A 13 -50.79 10.92 -34.91
N LEU A 14 -49.71 10.43 -34.25
CA LEU A 14 -48.91 11.00 -33.12
C LEU A 14 -49.69 11.46 -31.86
N ALA A 15 -49.27 11.24 -30.61
CA ALA A 15 -47.91 11.11 -30.08
C ALA A 15 -47.86 10.28 -28.76
N LEU A 16 -46.90 9.38 -28.68
CA LEU A 16 -46.40 8.76 -27.46
C LEU A 16 -45.27 9.65 -26.93
N ALA A 17 -45.51 10.38 -25.83
CA ALA A 17 -44.45 11.09 -25.11
C ALA A 17 -43.95 10.21 -23.96
N THR A 18 -43.23 9.14 -24.29
CA THR A 18 -42.30 8.55 -23.33
C THR A 18 -41.08 9.45 -23.30
N VAL A 19 -40.95 10.26 -22.25
CA VAL A 19 -39.68 10.90 -21.91
C VAL A 19 -38.72 9.76 -21.56
N LEU A 20 -38.00 9.26 -22.56
CA LEU A 20 -36.81 8.46 -22.36
C LEU A 20 -35.75 9.46 -21.89
N CYS A 21 -35.67 9.69 -20.57
CA CYS A 21 -34.42 10.17 -20.01
C CYS A 21 -33.40 9.05 -20.25
N ALA A 22 -32.76 9.08 -21.42
CA ALA A 22 -31.45 8.49 -21.60
C ALA A 22 -30.50 9.28 -20.70
N ALA A 23 -30.54 9.00 -19.39
CA ALA A 23 -29.39 9.24 -18.56
C ALA A 23 -28.27 8.45 -19.23
N THR A 24 -27.36 9.16 -19.90
CA THR A 24 -26.08 8.58 -20.23
C THR A 24 -25.55 8.02 -18.92
N ALA A 25 -25.46 6.70 -18.82
CA ALA A 25 -24.74 6.07 -17.73
C ALA A 25 -23.29 6.53 -17.89
N ARG A 26 -22.95 7.68 -17.29
CA ARG A 26 -21.57 8.04 -17.03
C ARG A 26 -21.02 6.85 -16.27
N GLY A 27 -19.96 6.23 -16.79
CA GLY A 27 -19.31 5.12 -16.09
C GLY A 27 -19.13 5.53 -14.64
N ALA A 28 -19.64 4.73 -13.70
CA ALA A 28 -19.48 5.04 -12.29
C ALA A 28 -17.98 5.13 -12.01
N GLY A 29 -17.53 6.24 -11.43
CA GLY A 29 -16.15 6.37 -11.00
C GLY A 29 -15.83 5.33 -9.92
N PRO A 30 -14.54 5.20 -9.54
CA PRO A 30 -14.12 4.35 -8.43
C PRO A 30 -14.98 4.58 -7.18
N SER A 31 -15.40 3.50 -6.51
CA SER A 31 -16.13 3.56 -5.24
C SER A 31 -15.32 2.89 -4.13
N TYR A 32 -15.04 3.65 -3.08
CA TYR A 32 -14.32 3.22 -1.88
C TYR A 32 -14.63 4.20 -0.73
N SER A 33 -14.24 3.84 0.49
CA SER A 33 -14.41 4.68 1.69
C SER A 33 -13.19 4.55 2.58
N ALA A 34 -13.15 5.30 3.68
CA ALA A 34 -12.07 5.19 4.67
C ALA A 34 -11.88 3.75 5.19
N ALA A 35 -12.96 2.96 5.30
CA ALA A 35 -12.87 1.56 5.74
C ALA A 35 -12.16 0.65 4.72
N GLY A 36 -12.08 1.05 3.45
CA GLY A 36 -11.36 0.33 2.41
C GLY A 36 -9.89 0.75 2.26
N ILE A 37 -9.45 1.81 2.95
CA ILE A 37 -8.05 2.26 2.89
C ILE A 37 -7.32 1.70 4.10
N VAL A 38 -6.39 0.79 3.84
CA VAL A 38 -5.72 0.03 4.88
C VAL A 38 -4.22 -0.10 4.64
N ASN A 39 -3.46 -0.41 5.67
CA ASN A 39 -2.05 -0.71 5.55
C ASN A 39 -1.90 -2.03 4.79
N ALA A 40 -1.12 -2.03 3.72
CA ALA A 40 -0.99 -3.19 2.81
C ALA A 40 -0.40 -4.44 3.49
N SER A 41 0.18 -4.27 4.69
CA SER A 41 0.80 -5.32 5.47
C SER A 41 -0.21 -6.07 6.35
N ASN A 42 -1.15 -5.38 6.97
CA ASN A 42 -1.95 -5.94 8.08
C ASN A 42 -3.43 -5.55 8.05
N ASP A 43 -3.89 -4.90 6.98
CA ASP A 43 -5.26 -4.46 6.76
C ASP A 43 -5.83 -3.51 7.84
N SER A 44 -4.96 -2.83 8.62
CA SER A 44 -5.40 -1.80 9.56
C SER A 44 -5.66 -0.45 8.87
N GLY A 45 -6.73 0.26 9.27
CA GLY A 45 -7.18 1.52 8.66
C GLY A 45 -6.34 2.78 8.95
N GLY A 46 -5.14 2.62 9.50
CA GLY A 46 -4.22 3.71 9.87
C GLY A 46 -4.01 3.90 11.37
N PRO A 47 -3.23 4.92 11.79
CA PRO A 47 -2.65 5.95 10.94
C PRO A 47 -1.57 5.41 9.99
N PHE A 48 -1.23 6.18 8.96
CA PHE A 48 -0.16 5.84 8.02
C PHE A 48 1.03 6.79 8.20
N ALA A 49 2.18 6.46 7.63
CA ALA A 49 3.35 7.34 7.59
C ALA A 49 3.86 7.54 6.15
N PRO A 50 4.65 8.58 5.87
CA PRO A 50 5.36 8.71 4.59
C PRO A 50 6.13 7.43 4.26
N GLY A 51 6.03 6.96 3.01
CA GLY A 51 6.63 5.70 2.58
C GLY A 51 5.89 4.43 3.00
N SER A 52 4.76 4.52 3.70
CA SER A 52 3.93 3.34 4.01
C SER A 52 3.34 2.73 2.74
N ALA A 53 3.34 1.40 2.67
CA ALA A 53 2.55 0.67 1.68
C ALA A 53 1.08 0.61 2.12
N VAL A 54 0.19 1.06 1.24
CA VAL A 54 -1.25 1.20 1.50
C VAL A 54 -2.04 0.51 0.39
N THR A 55 -3.13 -0.12 0.80
CA THR A 55 -4.11 -0.75 -0.08
C THR A 55 -5.41 0.06 -0.05
N ILE A 56 -6.02 0.25 -1.22
CA ILE A 56 -7.42 0.69 -1.37
C ILE A 56 -8.22 -0.49 -1.87
N PHE A 57 -9.17 -0.95 -1.07
CA PHE A 57 -10.23 -1.86 -1.48
C PHE A 57 -11.48 -1.10 -1.90
N GLY A 58 -12.12 -1.54 -2.97
CA GLY A 58 -13.31 -0.88 -3.51
C GLY A 58 -13.85 -1.59 -4.74
N THR A 59 -14.54 -0.84 -5.60
CA THR A 59 -15.07 -1.33 -6.87
C THR A 59 -14.82 -0.33 -7.98
N GLY A 60 -14.56 -0.83 -9.19
CA GLY A 60 -14.31 0.03 -10.36
C GLY A 60 -12.99 0.80 -10.23
N LEU A 61 -12.02 0.25 -9.51
CA LEU A 61 -10.73 0.91 -9.25
C LEU A 61 -9.83 0.93 -10.51
N ALA A 62 -9.79 -0.18 -11.24
CA ALA A 62 -9.13 -0.31 -12.53
C ALA A 62 -10.00 -1.09 -13.53
N ARG A 63 -9.65 -1.03 -14.82
CA ARG A 63 -10.31 -1.88 -15.84
C ARG A 63 -9.77 -3.30 -15.83
N ASP A 64 -8.45 -3.42 -15.75
CA ASP A 64 -7.76 -4.70 -15.78
C ASP A 64 -6.68 -4.74 -14.69
N LYS A 65 -6.31 -5.95 -14.31
CA LYS A 65 -5.23 -6.20 -13.36
C LYS A 65 -3.88 -5.87 -14.00
N HIS A 66 -3.05 -5.14 -13.28
CA HIS A 66 -1.63 -4.96 -13.58
C HIS A 66 -0.82 -4.94 -12.28
N ALA A 67 0.11 -5.88 -12.16
CA ALA A 67 1.08 -5.90 -11.07
C ALA A 67 2.38 -5.28 -11.57
N LEU A 68 3.08 -4.53 -10.71
CA LEU A 68 4.35 -3.91 -11.06
C LEU A 68 5.34 -4.95 -11.58
N VAL A 69 5.90 -4.67 -12.75
CA VAL A 69 7.02 -5.41 -13.33
C VAL A 69 8.19 -4.46 -13.64
N GLU A 70 9.37 -5.02 -13.87
CA GLU A 70 10.60 -4.23 -14.10
C GLU A 70 10.46 -3.25 -15.29
N SER A 71 9.72 -3.63 -16.33
CA SER A 71 9.48 -2.76 -17.50
C SER A 71 8.60 -1.54 -17.21
N ASP A 72 7.90 -1.50 -16.08
CA ASP A 72 7.10 -0.35 -15.66
C ASP A 72 7.93 0.74 -14.99
N LEU A 73 9.15 0.41 -14.55
CA LEU A 73 10.01 1.33 -13.81
C LEU A 73 10.43 2.50 -14.70
N VAL A 74 10.35 3.70 -14.12
CA VAL A 74 10.68 4.94 -14.81
C VAL A 74 11.98 5.52 -14.26
N LYS A 75 12.63 6.39 -15.02
CA LYS A 75 13.77 7.15 -14.51
C LYS A 75 13.28 8.13 -13.44
N CYS A 76 14.01 8.21 -12.32
CA CYS A 76 13.73 9.23 -11.31
C CYS A 76 14.16 10.63 -11.80
N ASP A 77 13.31 11.63 -11.59
CA ASP A 77 13.63 13.02 -11.92
C ASP A 77 14.58 13.66 -10.91
N ALA A 78 14.46 13.29 -9.64
CA ALA A 78 15.17 13.93 -8.51
C ALA A 78 16.46 13.21 -8.08
N SER A 79 16.74 12.01 -8.60
CA SER A 79 17.95 11.25 -8.23
C SER A 79 18.38 10.28 -9.34
N PRO A 80 19.67 9.90 -9.42
CA PRO A 80 20.08 8.76 -10.24
C PRO A 80 19.38 7.48 -9.76
N GLY A 81 18.76 6.74 -10.67
CA GLY A 81 18.10 5.47 -10.35
C GLY A 81 16.73 5.31 -11.01
N LEU A 82 16.06 4.23 -10.61
CA LEU A 82 14.72 3.88 -11.05
C LEU A 82 13.69 4.24 -9.97
N CYS A 83 12.52 4.65 -10.43
CA CYS A 83 11.37 5.03 -9.64
C CYS A 83 10.19 4.13 -10.02
N LEU A 84 9.31 3.89 -9.05
CA LEU A 84 7.99 3.33 -9.32
C LEU A 84 7.18 4.28 -10.21
N PRO A 85 6.35 3.76 -11.12
CA PRO A 85 5.44 4.58 -11.90
C PRO A 85 4.38 5.23 -10.98
N VAL A 86 3.90 6.40 -11.35
CA VAL A 86 2.78 7.08 -10.66
C VAL A 86 1.44 6.90 -11.37
N GLU A 87 1.44 6.13 -12.45
CA GLU A 87 0.27 5.69 -13.19
C GLU A 87 0.48 4.24 -13.59
N MET A 88 -0.53 3.39 -13.36
CA MET A 88 -0.54 2.01 -13.83
C MET A 88 -1.90 1.72 -14.45
N ASN A 89 -1.91 1.22 -15.68
CA ASN A 89 -3.14 0.91 -16.42
C ASN A 89 -4.17 2.06 -16.42
N PHE A 90 -3.70 3.30 -16.68
CA PHE A 90 -4.49 4.54 -16.66
C PHE A 90 -5.13 4.90 -15.30
N VAL A 91 -4.67 4.26 -14.21
CA VAL A 91 -5.09 4.57 -12.84
C VAL A 91 -4.01 5.38 -12.15
N ARG A 92 -4.41 6.43 -11.45
CA ARG A 92 -3.55 7.22 -10.56
C ARG A 92 -4.17 7.32 -9.18
N VAL A 93 -3.33 7.34 -8.15
CA VAL A 93 -3.72 7.71 -6.79
C VAL A 93 -3.07 9.04 -6.46
N TYR A 94 -3.84 9.95 -5.87
CA TYR A 94 -3.36 11.21 -5.35
C TYR A 94 -3.44 11.21 -3.83
N VAL A 95 -2.40 11.71 -3.16
CA VAL A 95 -2.41 11.98 -1.71
C VAL A 95 -2.06 13.44 -1.50
N ASN A 96 -2.98 14.24 -0.98
CA ASN A 96 -2.89 15.71 -0.91
C ASN A 96 -2.55 16.34 -2.29
N GLY A 97 -3.11 15.79 -3.36
CA GLY A 97 -2.86 16.25 -4.73
C GLY A 97 -1.50 15.81 -5.33
N TYR A 98 -0.63 15.16 -4.56
CA TYR A 98 0.61 14.58 -5.07
C TYR A 98 0.36 13.19 -5.65
N PRO A 99 0.88 12.88 -6.85
CA PRO A 99 0.72 11.56 -7.45
C PRO A 99 1.51 10.52 -6.65
N ALA A 100 0.89 9.40 -6.33
CA ALA A 100 1.45 8.37 -5.48
C ALA A 100 2.18 7.28 -6.28
N PRO A 101 3.33 6.78 -5.81
CA PRO A 101 4.01 5.63 -6.41
C PRO A 101 3.14 4.37 -6.38
N MET A 102 3.01 3.68 -7.51
CA MET A 102 2.08 2.56 -7.69
C MET A 102 2.81 1.21 -7.68
N LEU A 103 2.18 0.21 -7.07
CA LEU A 103 2.70 -1.16 -6.95
C LEU A 103 1.79 -2.20 -7.61
N TYR A 104 0.48 -1.96 -7.58
CA TYR A 104 -0.52 -2.91 -8.06
C TYR A 104 -1.84 -2.21 -8.32
N VAL A 105 -2.55 -2.61 -9.36
CA VAL A 105 -3.93 -2.20 -9.63
C VAL A 105 -4.74 -3.38 -10.15
N ASP A 106 -5.99 -3.49 -9.72
CA ASP A 106 -7.02 -4.31 -10.35
C ASP A 106 -8.41 -3.68 -10.10
N PRO A 107 -9.52 -4.27 -10.61
CA PRO A 107 -10.85 -3.68 -10.44
C PRO A 107 -11.33 -3.49 -8.99
N TRP A 108 -10.71 -4.16 -8.02
CA TRP A 108 -11.15 -4.25 -6.62
C TRP A 108 -10.09 -3.78 -5.62
N GLN A 109 -8.83 -3.66 -6.05
CA GLN A 109 -7.69 -3.37 -5.20
C GLN A 109 -6.66 -2.48 -5.89
N ILE A 110 -6.13 -1.51 -5.16
CA ILE A 110 -4.95 -0.72 -5.55
C ILE A 110 -3.92 -0.77 -4.42
N ASN A 111 -2.66 -1.08 -4.73
CA ASN A 111 -1.55 -0.92 -3.78
C ASN A 111 -0.62 0.20 -4.24
N PHE A 112 -0.27 1.09 -3.31
CA PHE A 112 0.54 2.27 -3.58
C PHE A 112 1.36 2.64 -2.34
N LEU A 113 2.31 3.56 -2.51
CA LEU A 113 3.07 4.13 -1.40
C LEU A 113 2.55 5.52 -1.05
N ILE A 114 2.41 5.83 0.23
CA ILE A 114 2.25 7.24 0.66
C ILE A 114 3.50 8.00 0.20
N PRO A 115 3.36 9.12 -0.55
CA PRO A 115 4.52 9.86 -1.04
C PRO A 115 5.47 10.26 0.10
N SER A 116 6.76 9.99 -0.09
CA SER A 116 7.80 10.13 0.94
C SER A 116 8.08 11.59 1.35
N ASN A 117 7.53 12.56 0.62
CA ASN A 117 7.67 14.00 0.86
C ASN A 117 6.50 14.60 1.66
N LEU A 118 5.46 13.83 1.98
CA LEU A 118 4.34 14.32 2.78
C LEU A 118 4.69 14.39 4.26
N ILE A 119 4.09 15.34 4.96
CA ILE A 119 4.29 15.57 6.40
C ILE A 119 3.10 15.00 7.23
N PRO A 120 3.28 14.77 8.54
CA PRO A 120 2.19 14.38 9.43
C PRO A 120 1.01 15.36 9.41
N GLY A 121 -0.20 14.82 9.57
CA GLY A 121 -1.45 15.58 9.54
C GLY A 121 -2.54 14.87 8.73
N PRO A 122 -3.73 15.50 8.60
CA PRO A 122 -4.77 14.98 7.72
C PRO A 122 -4.29 14.99 6.26
N ALA A 123 -4.55 13.91 5.54
CA ALA A 123 -4.24 13.78 4.12
C ALA A 123 -5.45 13.25 3.34
N VAL A 124 -5.73 13.86 2.19
CA VAL A 124 -6.82 13.46 1.29
C VAL A 124 -6.29 12.48 0.26
N ILE A 125 -6.89 11.30 0.19
CA ILE A 125 -6.64 10.28 -0.84
C ILE A 125 -7.75 10.34 -1.89
N GLN A 126 -7.35 10.33 -3.16
CA GLN A 126 -8.28 10.28 -4.29
C GLN A 126 -7.75 9.41 -5.43
N VAL A 127 -8.59 8.50 -5.94
CA VAL A 127 -8.28 7.66 -7.11
C VAL A 127 -8.84 8.31 -8.37
N LEU A 128 -8.05 8.32 -9.43
CA LEU A 128 -8.47 8.67 -10.79
C LEU A 128 -8.40 7.43 -11.68
N SER A 129 -9.55 6.99 -12.20
CA SER A 129 -9.67 5.87 -13.15
C SER A 129 -10.67 6.24 -14.23
N GLY A 130 -10.22 7.01 -15.22
CA GLY A 130 -11.08 7.70 -16.20
C GLY A 130 -11.90 8.86 -15.62
N ILE A 131 -12.46 8.70 -14.42
CA ILE A 131 -13.18 9.71 -13.63
C ILE A 131 -12.65 9.64 -12.19
N TYR A 132 -12.67 10.76 -11.49
CA TYR A 132 -12.31 10.83 -10.07
C TYR A 132 -13.30 10.07 -9.19
N GLY A 133 -12.76 9.30 -8.24
CA GLY A 133 -13.50 8.74 -7.12
C GLY A 133 -13.70 9.76 -5.99
N PRO A 134 -14.26 9.31 -4.85
CA PRO A 134 -14.47 10.18 -3.69
C PRO A 134 -13.16 10.65 -3.06
N GLU A 135 -13.16 11.84 -2.46
CA GLU A 135 -12.08 12.28 -1.57
C GLU A 135 -12.25 11.60 -0.21
N VAL A 136 -11.21 10.92 0.27
CA VAL A 136 -11.22 10.22 1.55
C VAL A 136 -10.05 10.72 2.40
N THR A 137 -10.35 11.27 3.57
CA THR A 137 -9.34 11.76 4.50
C THR A 137 -8.81 10.63 5.38
N VAL A 138 -7.48 10.53 5.49
CA VAL A 138 -6.74 9.67 6.42
C VAL A 138 -5.80 10.51 7.27
N THR A 139 -5.23 9.89 8.32
CA THR A 139 -4.25 10.55 9.19
C THR A 139 -2.84 10.05 8.87
N LEU A 140 -1.92 10.98 8.61
CA LEU A 140 -0.49 10.73 8.54
C LEU A 140 0.19 11.07 9.87
N VAL A 141 1.14 10.22 10.28
CA VAL A 141 2.02 10.40 11.45
C VAL A 141 3.47 10.24 11.03
N ASP A 142 4.42 10.56 11.92
CA ASP A 142 5.86 10.49 11.61
C ASP A 142 6.32 9.07 11.27
N ALA A 143 5.80 8.05 11.95
CA ALA A 143 6.06 6.64 11.69
C ALA A 143 4.82 5.82 12.09
N ALA A 144 4.50 4.77 11.34
CA ALA A 144 3.40 3.85 11.57
C ALA A 144 3.85 2.42 11.18
N PRO A 145 4.76 1.80 11.98
CA PRO A 145 5.35 0.53 11.63
C PRO A 145 4.31 -0.59 11.57
N ALA A 146 4.33 -1.34 10.47
CA ALA A 146 3.58 -2.60 10.33
C ALA A 146 4.51 -3.70 9.82
N LEU A 147 4.40 -4.89 10.42
CA LEU A 147 5.19 -6.08 10.07
C LEU A 147 4.47 -6.85 8.96
N PHE A 148 5.22 -7.26 7.94
CA PHE A 148 4.65 -8.10 6.89
C PHE A 148 4.38 -9.51 7.41
N PRO A 149 3.14 -10.01 7.38
CA PRO A 149 2.81 -11.34 7.84
C PRO A 149 3.13 -12.39 6.78
N MET A 150 3.40 -13.61 7.24
CA MET A 150 3.41 -14.81 6.43
C MET A 150 2.54 -15.90 7.06
N ALA A 151 2.34 -16.99 6.33
CA ALA A 151 1.59 -18.14 6.80
C ALA A 151 2.10 -18.64 8.16
N GLY A 152 1.17 -19.09 9.02
CA GLY A 152 1.49 -19.56 10.37
C GLY A 152 1.57 -18.46 11.43
N GLY A 153 1.27 -17.20 11.08
CA GLY A 153 1.28 -16.08 12.03
C GLY A 153 2.69 -15.57 12.35
N TYR A 154 3.62 -15.74 11.41
CA TYR A 154 4.97 -15.22 11.53
C TYR A 154 5.12 -13.88 10.81
N ALA A 155 6.04 -13.04 11.28
CA ALA A 155 6.54 -11.91 10.50
C ALA A 155 7.54 -12.42 9.44
N ILE A 156 7.52 -11.83 8.25
CA ILE A 156 8.52 -12.10 7.22
C ILE A 156 9.88 -11.59 7.73
N ALA A 157 10.80 -12.53 7.87
CA ALA A 157 12.18 -12.25 8.24
C ALA A 157 13.13 -13.21 7.50
N THR A 158 14.37 -12.77 7.33
CA THR A 158 15.44 -13.57 6.72
C THR A 158 16.64 -13.66 7.67
N ASP A 159 17.49 -14.66 7.47
CA ASP A 159 18.84 -14.64 8.05
C ASP A 159 19.74 -13.62 7.34
N ALA A 160 20.97 -13.44 7.83
CA ALA A 160 21.95 -12.52 7.25
C ALA A 160 22.35 -12.85 5.79
N SER A 161 22.04 -14.06 5.28
CA SER A 161 22.27 -14.47 3.90
C SER A 161 21.05 -14.24 2.99
N GLY A 162 19.94 -13.75 3.53
CA GLY A 162 18.69 -13.52 2.81
C GLY A 162 17.80 -14.76 2.71
N LYS A 163 18.10 -15.85 3.41
CA LYS A 163 17.24 -17.03 3.45
C LYS A 163 16.04 -16.76 4.35
N LEU A 164 14.84 -17.05 3.84
CA LEU A 164 13.60 -16.89 4.60
C LEU A 164 13.60 -17.77 5.86
N LEU A 165 13.23 -17.16 6.99
CA LEU A 165 13.02 -17.85 8.26
C LEU A 165 11.62 -18.45 8.28
N THR A 166 11.52 -19.71 8.68
CA THR A 166 10.25 -20.44 8.79
C THR A 166 10.26 -21.31 10.05
N ALA A 167 9.12 -21.90 10.41
CA ALA A 167 9.06 -22.86 11.52
C ALA A 167 10.02 -24.05 11.36
N ASP A 168 10.30 -24.46 10.10
CA ASP A 168 11.20 -25.56 9.76
C ASP A 168 12.66 -25.12 9.58
N ALA A 169 12.89 -23.81 9.41
CA ALA A 169 14.21 -23.19 9.30
C ALA A 169 14.26 -21.91 10.16
N PRO A 170 14.20 -22.05 11.50
CA PRO A 170 14.17 -20.92 12.42
C PRO A 170 15.56 -20.32 12.63
N ALA A 171 15.60 -19.09 13.13
CA ALA A 171 16.82 -18.50 13.67
C ALA A 171 17.06 -18.95 15.12
N HIS A 172 18.28 -18.73 15.63
CA HIS A 172 18.69 -19.09 16.97
C HIS A 172 19.23 -17.87 17.74
N PRO A 173 19.30 -17.91 19.08
CA PRO A 173 19.97 -16.87 19.86
C PRO A 173 21.37 -16.58 19.35
N GLY A 174 21.70 -15.31 19.16
CA GLY A 174 22.98 -14.85 18.60
C GLY A 174 22.98 -14.66 17.09
N ASP A 175 22.02 -15.23 16.35
CA ASP A 175 21.90 -15.01 14.91
C ASP A 175 21.57 -13.55 14.60
N THR A 176 22.04 -13.08 13.44
CA THR A 176 21.59 -11.82 12.85
C THR A 176 20.46 -12.10 11.88
N VAL A 177 19.31 -11.47 12.11
CA VAL A 177 18.13 -11.58 11.26
C VAL A 177 17.73 -10.21 10.70
N VAL A 178 17.03 -10.23 9.58
CA VAL A 178 16.47 -9.05 8.91
C VAL A 178 14.95 -9.18 8.92
N VAL A 179 14.27 -8.32 9.65
CA VAL A 179 12.80 -8.31 9.76
C VAL A 179 12.24 -7.22 8.86
N TYR A 180 11.24 -7.54 8.04
CA TYR A 180 10.68 -6.60 7.07
C TYR A 180 9.44 -5.89 7.60
N VAL A 181 9.42 -4.57 7.42
CA VAL A 181 8.37 -3.67 7.89
C VAL A 181 8.03 -2.63 6.83
N THR A 182 6.88 -1.99 6.96
CA THR A 182 6.54 -0.76 6.24
C THR A 182 6.26 0.38 7.22
N GLY A 183 6.28 1.62 6.73
CA GLY A 183 5.85 2.78 7.50
C GLY A 183 6.81 3.23 8.61
N LEU A 184 8.14 3.03 8.49
CA LEU A 184 9.09 3.67 9.42
C LEU A 184 9.21 5.19 9.23
N GLY A 185 8.57 5.75 8.20
CA GLY A 185 8.55 7.18 7.94
C GLY A 185 9.80 7.65 7.20
N TYR A 186 10.20 8.89 7.49
CA TYR A 186 11.36 9.54 6.90
C TYR A 186 12.67 8.79 7.19
N THR A 187 13.56 8.78 6.20
CA THR A 187 14.95 8.33 6.36
C THR A 187 15.96 9.44 6.11
N SER A 188 17.22 9.20 6.46
CA SER A 188 18.32 10.12 6.19
C SER A 188 19.46 9.43 5.43
N PRO A 189 19.67 9.74 4.12
CA PRO A 189 18.84 10.62 3.29
C PRO A 189 17.44 10.03 3.02
N ASN A 190 16.50 10.89 2.64
CA ASN A 190 15.12 10.49 2.32
C ASN A 190 14.98 10.20 0.81
N PRO A 191 14.43 9.04 0.39
CA PRO A 191 14.18 8.76 -1.01
C PRO A 191 13.28 9.81 -1.64
N GLY A 192 13.61 10.18 -2.88
CA GLY A 192 12.69 10.93 -3.74
C GLY A 192 11.38 10.17 -3.95
N LEU A 193 10.37 10.86 -4.48
CA LEU A 193 9.05 10.28 -4.71
C LEU A 193 9.13 9.02 -5.59
N GLY A 194 8.75 7.87 -5.03
CA GLY A 194 8.79 6.57 -5.72
C GLY A 194 10.18 6.01 -5.98
N ALA A 195 11.25 6.67 -5.53
CA ALA A 195 12.62 6.23 -5.78
C ALA A 195 12.91 4.89 -5.10
N ILE A 196 13.53 3.99 -5.86
CA ILE A 196 14.04 2.72 -5.34
C ILE A 196 15.41 3.00 -4.70
N PRO A 197 15.56 2.85 -3.37
CA PRO A 197 16.81 3.14 -2.70
C PRO A 197 17.93 2.23 -3.21
N ASN A 198 19.11 2.78 -3.49
CA ASN A 198 20.28 1.99 -3.92
C ASN A 198 21.23 1.65 -2.75
N SER A 199 20.90 2.10 -1.54
CA SER A 199 21.71 2.00 -0.34
C SER A 199 20.81 2.00 0.89
N ALA A 200 21.35 1.51 2.01
CA ALA A 200 20.64 1.46 3.28
C ALA A 200 20.63 2.85 3.91
N TRP A 201 19.45 3.46 4.06
CA TRP A 201 19.29 4.76 4.71
C TRP A 201 18.48 4.64 5.99
N PRO A 202 19.04 4.99 7.16
CA PRO A 202 18.38 4.79 8.44
C PRO A 202 17.11 5.63 8.58
N ALA A 203 16.11 5.09 9.26
CA ALA A 203 14.93 5.83 9.68
C ALA A 203 15.31 6.95 10.65
N VAL A 204 14.62 8.09 10.55
CA VAL A 204 14.80 9.23 11.46
C VAL A 204 14.12 8.95 12.79
N ALA A 205 12.94 8.29 12.77
CA ALA A 205 12.25 7.88 13.97
C ALA A 205 13.06 6.80 14.71
N ALA A 206 13.17 6.93 16.04
CA ALA A 206 13.84 5.93 16.87
C ALA A 206 13.03 4.62 16.88
N VAL A 207 13.59 3.58 16.26
CA VAL A 207 12.98 2.24 16.18
C VAL A 207 13.28 1.44 17.44
N LYS A 208 12.25 0.78 17.97
CA LYS A 208 12.34 -0.11 19.13
C LYS A 208 11.70 -1.45 18.78
N VAL A 209 12.27 -2.53 19.31
CA VAL A 209 11.74 -3.88 19.15
C VAL A 209 11.46 -4.47 20.51
N ALA A 210 10.37 -5.24 20.64
CA ALA A 210 10.10 -6.07 21.79
C ALA A 210 9.88 -7.52 21.36
N LEU A 211 10.37 -8.46 22.16
CA LEU A 211 10.15 -9.90 22.01
C LEU A 211 9.40 -10.40 23.24
N ASN A 212 8.22 -11.02 23.06
CA ASN A 212 7.32 -11.41 24.15
C ASN A 212 7.06 -10.27 25.16
N GLY A 213 6.86 -9.05 24.65
CA GLY A 213 6.68 -7.85 25.47
C GLY A 213 7.93 -7.32 26.18
N THR A 214 9.06 -8.02 26.11
CA THR A 214 10.34 -7.56 26.67
C THR A 214 11.07 -6.68 25.65
N ALA A 215 11.35 -5.44 26.03
CA ALA A 215 12.09 -4.51 25.18
C ALA A 215 13.50 -5.06 24.88
N LEU A 216 13.84 -5.11 23.60
CA LEU A 216 15.16 -5.49 23.13
C LEU A 216 16.16 -4.37 23.42
N ASP A 217 17.35 -4.73 23.90
CA ASP A 217 18.45 -3.78 24.07
C ASP A 217 18.74 -3.07 22.73
N PRO A 218 18.73 -1.73 22.66
CA PRO A 218 19.03 -0.99 21.44
C PRO A 218 20.34 -1.39 20.76
N VAL A 219 21.35 -1.87 21.49
CA VAL A 219 22.61 -2.35 20.91
C VAL A 219 22.43 -3.55 19.97
N ARG A 220 21.33 -4.30 20.13
CA ARG A 220 20.98 -5.45 19.29
C ARG A 220 20.28 -5.05 18.00
N ILE A 221 19.78 -3.81 17.90
CA ILE A 221 19.25 -3.24 16.66
C ILE A 221 20.43 -2.68 15.87
N LYS A 222 20.91 -3.45 14.89
CA LYS A 222 22.10 -3.09 14.10
C LYS A 222 21.78 -2.10 12.98
N TYR A 223 20.54 -2.12 12.51
CA TYR A 223 20.06 -1.22 11.47
C TYR A 223 18.53 -1.16 11.51
N ALA A 224 17.96 -0.01 11.20
CA ALA A 224 16.54 0.14 10.91
C ALA A 224 16.35 1.25 9.87
N GLY A 225 15.74 0.95 8.73
CA GLY A 225 15.61 1.89 7.62
C GLY A 225 15.18 1.23 6.32
N VAL A 226 15.29 1.95 5.20
CA VAL A 226 14.85 1.42 3.89
C VAL A 226 15.71 0.25 3.41
N THR A 227 15.05 -0.71 2.77
CA THR A 227 15.71 -1.87 2.15
C THR A 227 16.24 -1.47 0.77
N PRO A 228 17.55 -1.62 0.51
CA PRO A 228 18.09 -1.38 -0.83
C PRO A 228 17.39 -2.24 -1.88
N GLY A 229 17.07 -1.65 -3.03
CA GLY A 229 16.40 -2.33 -4.13
C GLY A 229 14.88 -2.45 -4.00
N SER A 230 14.26 -1.91 -2.95
CA SER A 230 12.80 -2.01 -2.75
C SER A 230 12.21 -0.70 -2.20
N ALA A 231 11.38 -0.02 -3.00
CA ALA A 231 10.66 1.16 -2.56
C ALA A 231 9.54 0.80 -1.57
N GLY A 232 9.41 1.56 -0.48
CA GLY A 232 8.37 1.36 0.55
C GLY A 232 8.58 0.16 1.48
N LEU A 233 9.63 -0.63 1.23
CA LEU A 233 10.06 -1.72 2.11
C LEU A 233 11.17 -1.23 3.03
N TYR A 234 10.99 -1.46 4.32
CA TYR A 234 11.98 -1.18 5.34
C TYR A 234 12.42 -2.50 5.98
N GLN A 235 13.60 -2.48 6.58
CA GLN A 235 14.16 -3.61 7.29
C GLN A 235 14.67 -3.19 8.67
N VAL A 236 14.62 -4.12 9.61
CA VAL A 236 15.23 -4.01 10.94
C VAL A 236 16.17 -5.19 11.13
N ASN A 237 17.47 -4.91 11.26
CA ASN A 237 18.50 -5.93 11.45
C ASN A 237 18.73 -6.12 12.94
N LEU A 238 18.54 -7.34 13.43
CA LEU A 238 18.54 -7.67 14.85
C LEU A 238 19.56 -8.76 15.15
N VAL A 239 20.31 -8.63 16.25
CA VAL A 239 21.02 -9.76 16.86
C VAL A 239 20.12 -10.35 17.93
N LEU A 240 19.66 -11.58 17.73
CA LEU A 240 18.66 -12.19 18.60
C LEU A 240 19.21 -12.48 20.00
N PRO A 241 18.48 -12.11 21.07
CA PRO A 241 18.77 -12.60 22.42
C PRO A 241 18.24 -14.03 22.54
N ASP A 242 18.40 -14.65 23.71
CA ASP A 242 17.54 -15.77 24.08
C ASP A 242 16.17 -15.23 24.50
N ALA A 243 15.13 -15.54 23.72
CA ALA A 243 13.75 -15.08 23.91
C ALA A 243 12.74 -16.24 23.95
N GLY A 244 13.23 -17.49 24.01
CA GLY A 244 12.43 -18.70 23.84
C GLY A 244 12.00 -18.95 22.39
N ALA A 245 11.20 -20.00 22.20
CA ALA A 245 10.72 -20.42 20.88
C ALA A 245 9.60 -19.51 20.37
N ASP A 246 9.71 -19.12 19.10
CA ASP A 246 8.74 -18.33 18.34
C ASP A 246 8.16 -17.12 19.12
N PRO A 247 9.01 -16.20 19.62
CA PRO A 247 8.56 -15.07 20.42
C PRO A 247 7.66 -14.15 19.59
N GLU A 248 6.64 -13.58 20.22
CA GLU A 248 5.89 -12.47 19.62
C GLU A 248 6.85 -11.30 19.37
N ILE A 249 6.85 -10.75 18.17
CA ILE A 249 7.67 -9.62 17.78
C ILE A 249 6.80 -8.38 17.57
N VAL A 250 7.19 -7.28 18.22
CA VAL A 250 6.56 -5.97 18.05
C VAL A 250 7.63 -4.96 17.66
N VAL A 251 7.41 -4.25 16.56
CA VAL A 251 8.27 -3.15 16.09
C VAL A 251 7.53 -1.84 16.24
N SER A 252 8.10 -0.89 17.00
CA SER A 252 7.56 0.46 17.21
C SER A 252 8.56 1.51 16.76
N ALA A 253 8.09 2.72 16.47
CA ALA A 253 8.94 3.81 15.99
C ALA A 253 8.42 5.17 16.48
N GLY A 254 9.29 5.98 17.06
CA GLY A 254 8.90 7.26 17.65
C GLY A 254 7.88 7.08 18.78
N SER A 255 6.72 7.75 18.66
CA SER A 255 5.58 7.63 19.58
C SER A 255 4.56 6.57 19.16
N SER A 256 4.69 5.98 17.97
CA SER A 256 3.73 5.03 17.43
C SER A 256 3.96 3.63 17.98
N ALA A 257 2.86 3.03 18.47
CA ALA A 257 2.83 1.64 18.90
C ALA A 257 3.07 0.70 17.70
N GLY A 258 3.64 -0.47 17.99
CA GLY A 258 3.80 -1.52 17.00
C GLY A 258 2.60 -2.44 16.89
N GLN A 259 2.50 -3.14 15.76
CA GLN A 259 1.58 -4.26 15.60
C GLN A 259 1.98 -5.44 16.50
N GLY A 260 1.01 -5.99 17.23
CA GLY A 260 1.13 -7.29 17.91
C GLY A 260 0.57 -8.45 17.09
N GLY A 261 0.68 -9.66 17.63
CA GLY A 261 0.08 -10.88 17.09
C GLY A 261 0.91 -11.65 16.07
N LEU A 262 2.11 -11.18 15.72
CA LEU A 262 3.04 -11.91 14.85
C LEU A 262 4.23 -12.45 15.65
N LYS A 263 4.68 -13.64 15.26
CA LYS A 263 5.86 -14.30 15.84
C LYS A 263 7.08 -14.13 14.95
N LEU A 264 8.27 -14.17 15.54
CA LEU A 264 9.51 -14.38 14.79
C LEU A 264 9.86 -15.87 14.81
N ALA A 265 10.13 -16.48 13.66
CA ALA A 265 10.53 -17.89 13.59
C ALA A 265 11.90 -18.09 14.25
N MET A 266 11.91 -18.61 15.47
CA MET A 266 13.09 -18.70 16.33
C MET A 266 13.01 -19.92 17.25
N ARG A 267 14.14 -20.57 17.53
CA ARG A 267 14.26 -21.72 18.46
C ARG A 267 15.40 -21.60 19.44
#